data_AF-A0AAV0JLV0-F1
#
_entry.id   AF-A0AAV0JLV0-F1
#
_cell.length_a   1.000
_cell.length_b   1.000
_cell.length_c   1.000
_cell.angle_alpha   90.00
_cell.angle_beta   90.00
_cell.angle_gamma   90.00
#
_symmetry.space_group_name_H-M   'P 1'
#
loop_
_entity.id
_entity.type
_entity.pdbx_description
1 polymer ?
#
loop_
_entity_poly.entity_id
_entity_poly.type
_entity_poly.pdbx_seq_one_letter_code
_entity_poly.pdbx_strand_id
1 'polypeptide(L)'
;MNDINGSFGKGSVTRLGSAGGALVETFPSGCLTLDFALGGGLPRGRIVEIYGPESSGKTTLALHAIAEIQKLGGNAMLVDAEHAFDPAYSKALGVDVENLIVCQPDHGEMALEIADRMCRSGAVDLICVDSVSALTPRAEIEGEIGMQQMGLQARLMSQALRKMSGNASKAGCTLIFLNQIRYKVSYGFSFFFSLFKFHLSHAMLHATVSYLSWPNIVRSVYIMGIQKSLVEELP
;
A
#
# COMPACT_ATOMS: atom_id res chain seq x y z
N MET A 1 -30.73 16.39 3.62
CA MET A 1 -29.96 15.53 2.68
C MET A 1 -29.94 16.12 1.27
N ASN A 2 -31.08 16.56 0.71
CA ASN A 2 -31.11 17.15 -0.63
C ASN A 2 -30.30 18.45 -0.75
N ASP A 3 -30.37 19.35 0.24
CA ASP A 3 -29.59 20.60 0.21
C ASP A 3 -28.07 20.36 0.27
N ILE A 4 -27.66 19.35 1.06
CA ILE A 4 -26.26 18.93 1.17
C ILE A 4 -25.80 18.26 -0.14
N ASN A 5 -26.59 17.36 -0.70
CA ASN A 5 -26.29 16.72 -2.00
C ASN A 5 -26.30 17.72 -3.17
N GLY A 6 -27.11 18.79 -3.10
CA GLY A 6 -27.09 19.88 -4.08
C GLY A 6 -25.84 20.76 -3.97
N SER A 7 -25.36 20.99 -2.74
CA SER A 7 -24.22 21.88 -2.48
C SER A 7 -22.85 21.18 -2.60
N PHE A 8 -22.79 19.88 -2.31
CA PHE A 8 -21.53 19.10 -2.22
C PHE A 8 -21.47 17.91 -3.20
N GLY A 9 -22.43 17.81 -4.10
CA GLY A 9 -22.55 16.73 -5.08
C GLY A 9 -23.41 15.56 -4.60
N LYS A 10 -24.06 14.91 -5.57
CA LYS A 10 -24.97 13.79 -5.33
C LYS A 10 -24.21 12.63 -4.69
N GLY A 11 -24.68 12.15 -3.53
CA GLY A 11 -24.04 11.07 -2.79
C GLY A 11 -23.05 11.51 -1.72
N SER A 12 -22.87 12.84 -1.52
CA SER A 12 -22.05 13.40 -0.44
C SER A 12 -22.53 12.98 0.96
N VAL A 13 -23.84 12.78 1.14
CA VAL A 13 -24.39 12.16 2.35
C VAL A 13 -25.41 11.08 1.99
N THR A 14 -25.09 9.83 2.34
CA THR A 14 -25.93 8.65 2.06
C THR A 14 -26.12 7.82 3.33
N ARG A 15 -27.31 7.26 3.56
CA ARG A 15 -27.50 6.32 4.69
C ARG A 15 -26.80 5.01 4.35
N LEU A 16 -26.01 4.51 5.29
CA LEU A 16 -25.20 3.30 5.11
C LEU A 16 -26.03 2.05 4.72
N GLY A 17 -27.26 1.94 5.23
CA GLY A 17 -28.16 0.83 4.90
C GLY A 17 -28.94 0.98 3.60
N SER A 18 -29.02 2.18 3.01
CA SER A 18 -29.70 2.41 1.72
C SER A 18 -28.72 2.50 0.55
N ALA A 19 -27.45 2.78 0.81
CA ALA A 19 -26.35 2.45 -0.09
C ALA A 19 -26.08 0.95 0.11
N GLY A 20 -26.90 0.07 -0.50
CA GLY A 20 -26.87 -1.38 -0.32
C GLY A 20 -25.46 -1.85 -0.01
N GLY A 21 -25.25 -2.23 1.27
CA GLY A 21 -23.99 -2.06 2.00
C GLY A 21 -22.79 -2.10 1.07
N ALA A 22 -22.18 -0.93 0.81
CA ALA A 22 -21.19 -0.76 -0.23
C ALA A 22 -20.01 -1.73 -0.04
N LEU A 23 -20.15 -2.93 -0.58
CA LEU A 23 -19.11 -3.94 -0.66
C LEU A 23 -18.03 -3.32 -1.52
N VAL A 24 -16.88 -3.09 -0.91
CA VAL A 24 -15.70 -2.61 -1.63
C VAL A 24 -15.33 -3.72 -2.59
N GLU A 25 -15.34 -3.42 -3.89
CA GLU A 25 -14.89 -4.38 -4.90
C GLU A 25 -13.46 -4.79 -4.58
N THR A 26 -13.15 -6.08 -4.73
CA THR A 26 -11.82 -6.64 -4.48
C THR A 26 -11.28 -7.34 -5.73
N PHE A 27 -9.96 -7.52 -5.77
CA PHE A 27 -9.28 -8.35 -6.76
C PHE A 27 -8.31 -9.32 -6.06
N PRO A 28 -7.98 -10.47 -6.67
CA PRO A 28 -7.10 -11.45 -6.05
C PRO A 28 -5.71 -10.88 -5.75
N SER A 29 -5.15 -11.21 -4.59
CA SER A 29 -3.77 -10.87 -4.23
C SER A 29 -2.73 -11.79 -4.89
N GLY A 30 -3.18 -12.90 -5.48
CA GLY A 30 -2.35 -14.01 -5.94
C GLY A 30 -2.00 -15.01 -4.83
N CYS A 31 -2.53 -14.80 -3.62
CA CYS A 31 -2.41 -15.70 -2.48
C CYS A 31 -3.80 -16.06 -1.94
N LEU A 32 -4.25 -17.29 -2.20
CA LEU A 32 -5.60 -17.75 -1.84
C LEU A 32 -5.91 -17.61 -0.34
N THR A 33 -4.95 -17.94 0.53
CA THR A 33 -5.12 -17.85 1.97
C THR A 33 -5.24 -16.40 2.45
N LEU A 34 -4.52 -15.49 1.80
CA LEU A 34 -4.64 -14.06 2.04
C LEU A 34 -5.99 -13.53 1.56
N ASP A 35 -6.42 -13.91 0.37
CA ASP A 35 -7.70 -13.48 -0.19
C ASP A 35 -8.86 -13.91 0.71
N PHE A 36 -8.80 -15.13 1.25
CA PHE A 36 -9.75 -15.61 2.24
C PHE A 36 -9.71 -14.77 3.52
N ALA A 37 -8.52 -14.48 4.06
CA ALA A 37 -8.36 -13.67 5.27
C ALA A 37 -8.86 -12.22 5.10
N LEU A 38 -8.75 -11.67 3.88
CA LEU A 38 -9.23 -10.33 3.53
C LEU A 38 -10.72 -10.28 3.17
N GLY A 39 -11.39 -11.43 3.07
CA GLY A 39 -12.80 -11.51 2.68
C GLY A 39 -13.05 -11.29 1.19
N GLY A 40 -12.09 -11.66 0.33
CA GLY A 40 -12.23 -11.60 -1.13
C GLY A 40 -11.04 -11.02 -1.89
N GLY A 41 -9.95 -10.67 -1.21
CA GLY A 41 -8.73 -10.13 -1.82
C GLY A 41 -8.47 -8.66 -1.51
N LEU A 42 -7.66 -8.02 -2.37
CA LEU A 42 -7.22 -6.64 -2.20
C LEU A 42 -8.32 -5.66 -2.62
N PRO A 43 -8.62 -4.62 -1.81
CA PRO A 43 -9.70 -3.70 -2.10
C PRO A 43 -9.34 -2.70 -3.21
N ARG A 44 -10.24 -2.53 -4.18
CA ARG A 44 -10.16 -1.49 -5.23
C ARG A 44 -10.34 -0.09 -4.67
N GLY A 45 -9.62 0.88 -5.23
CA GLY A 45 -9.74 2.29 -4.87
C GLY A 45 -9.28 2.63 -3.45
N ARG A 46 -8.43 1.79 -2.85
CA ARG A 46 -7.95 1.92 -1.47
C ARG A 46 -6.43 1.96 -1.41
N ILE A 47 -5.93 2.42 -0.27
CA ILE A 47 -4.51 2.36 0.04
C ILE A 47 -4.25 1.10 0.86
N VAL A 48 -3.26 0.32 0.46
CA VAL A 48 -2.80 -0.89 1.14
C VAL A 48 -1.34 -0.69 1.50
N GLU A 49 -0.97 -1.06 2.72
CA GLU A 49 0.41 -1.11 3.18
C GLU A 49 0.78 -2.57 3.42
N ILE A 50 1.87 -3.01 2.80
CA ILE A 50 2.47 -4.33 3.05
C ILE A 50 3.80 -4.09 3.74
N TYR A 51 3.93 -4.52 4.99
CA TYR A 51 5.14 -4.31 5.77
C TYR A 51 5.69 -5.60 6.35
N GLY A 52 7.00 -5.65 6.57
CA GLY A 52 7.66 -6.84 7.07
C GLY A 52 9.18 -6.71 7.05
N PRO A 53 9.90 -7.71 7.59
CA PRO A 53 11.36 -7.76 7.51
C PRO A 53 11.87 -7.70 6.06
N GLU A 54 13.16 -7.42 5.89
CA GLU A 54 13.81 -7.64 4.60
C GLU A 54 13.68 -9.11 4.18
N SER A 55 13.56 -9.34 2.87
CA SER A 55 13.39 -10.66 2.28
C SER A 55 12.19 -11.47 2.81
N SER A 56 11.17 -10.81 3.38
CA SER A 56 9.94 -11.48 3.84
C SER A 56 8.93 -11.78 2.73
N GLY A 57 9.21 -11.40 1.48
CA GLY A 57 8.33 -11.62 0.33
C GLY A 57 7.38 -10.46 -0.01
N LYS A 58 7.63 -9.25 0.50
CA LYS A 58 6.81 -8.04 0.21
C LYS A 58 6.70 -7.76 -1.29
N THR A 59 7.85 -7.62 -1.97
CA THR A 59 7.93 -7.38 -3.41
C THR A 59 7.32 -8.54 -4.20
N THR A 60 7.59 -9.79 -3.80
CA THR A 60 6.96 -10.97 -4.41
C THR A 60 5.43 -10.91 -4.35
N LEU A 61 4.84 -10.55 -3.21
CA LEU A 61 3.40 -10.40 -3.07
C LEU A 61 2.85 -9.24 -3.92
N ALA A 62 3.56 -8.12 -4.00
CA ALA A 62 3.18 -7.00 -4.86
C ALA A 62 3.21 -7.39 -6.35
N LEU A 63 4.22 -8.15 -6.79
CA LEU A 63 4.31 -8.66 -8.15
C LEU A 63 3.19 -9.66 -8.46
N HIS A 64 2.78 -10.49 -7.50
CA HIS A 64 1.60 -11.34 -7.65
C HIS A 64 0.31 -10.52 -7.79
N ALA A 65 0.13 -9.47 -7.00
CA ALA A 65 -1.02 -8.57 -7.14
C ALA A 65 -1.04 -7.88 -8.52
N ILE A 66 0.14 -7.50 -9.04
CA ILE A 66 0.31 -6.97 -10.40
C ILE A 66 -0.09 -8.02 -11.45
N ALA A 67 0.38 -9.26 -11.32
CA ALA A 67 0.02 -10.32 -12.25
C ALA A 67 -1.51 -10.58 -12.25
N GLU A 68 -2.14 -10.58 -11.08
CA GLU A 68 -3.60 -10.80 -10.96
C GLU A 68 -4.41 -9.66 -11.58
N ILE A 69 -4.03 -8.39 -11.36
CA ILE A 69 -4.77 -7.28 -11.98
C ILE A 69 -4.62 -7.28 -13.50
N GLN A 70 -3.44 -7.63 -14.02
CA GLN A 70 -3.20 -7.75 -15.46
C GLN A 70 -4.02 -8.88 -16.08
N LYS A 71 -4.15 -10.03 -15.40
CA LYS A 71 -5.03 -11.13 -15.84
C LYS A 71 -6.50 -10.73 -15.93
N LEU A 72 -6.93 -9.78 -15.10
CA LEU A 72 -8.28 -9.20 -15.16
C LEU A 72 -8.43 -8.12 -16.25
N GLY A 73 -7.39 -7.90 -17.06
CA GLY A 73 -7.37 -6.87 -18.10
C GLY A 73 -7.11 -5.45 -17.58
N GLY A 74 -6.73 -5.31 -16.31
CA GLY A 74 -6.37 -4.03 -15.71
C GLY A 74 -4.91 -3.66 -15.94
N ASN A 75 -4.60 -2.37 -15.80
CA ASN A 75 -3.26 -1.85 -15.96
C ASN A 75 -2.56 -1.67 -14.61
N ALA A 76 -1.29 -2.02 -14.55
CA ALA A 76 -0.47 -1.92 -13.34
C ALA A 76 0.71 -0.97 -13.56
N MET A 77 1.13 -0.33 -12.46
CA MET A 77 2.33 0.49 -12.40
C MET A 77 3.19 0.10 -11.20
N LEU A 78 4.49 0.00 -11.42
CA LEU A 78 5.50 -0.14 -10.37
C LEU A 78 6.30 1.14 -10.26
N VAL A 79 6.32 1.74 -9.07
CA VAL A 79 7.26 2.80 -8.68
C VAL A 79 8.42 2.12 -7.96
N ASP A 80 9.50 1.91 -8.69
CA ASP A 80 10.73 1.25 -8.23
C ASP A 80 11.69 2.31 -7.69
N ALA A 81 11.45 2.73 -6.45
CA ALA A 81 12.30 3.69 -5.74
C ALA A 81 13.58 3.04 -5.19
N GLU A 82 13.59 1.72 -5.01
CA GLU A 82 14.81 0.97 -4.61
C GLU A 82 15.74 0.64 -5.78
N HIS A 83 15.31 0.89 -7.03
CA HIS A 83 16.04 0.52 -8.25
C HIS A 83 16.43 -0.98 -8.27
N ALA A 84 15.55 -1.83 -7.75
CA ALA A 84 15.77 -3.25 -7.52
C ALA A 84 14.86 -4.14 -8.39
N PHE A 85 14.14 -3.56 -9.35
CA PHE A 85 13.25 -4.30 -10.23
C PHE A 85 13.99 -5.31 -11.12
N ASP A 86 13.58 -6.57 -11.04
CA ASP A 86 14.04 -7.67 -11.91
C ASP A 86 12.92 -8.09 -12.88
N PRO A 87 13.04 -7.77 -14.19
CA PRO A 87 12.09 -8.18 -15.21
C PRO A 87 11.96 -9.69 -15.37
N ALA A 88 13.06 -10.44 -15.23
CA ALA A 88 13.07 -11.89 -15.43
C ALA A 88 12.33 -12.59 -14.29
N TYR A 89 12.60 -12.21 -13.05
CA TYR A 89 11.88 -12.69 -11.88
C TYR A 89 10.38 -12.33 -11.95
N SER A 90 10.06 -11.09 -12.34
CA SER A 90 8.67 -10.63 -12.47
C SER A 90 7.89 -11.44 -13.51
N LYS A 91 8.50 -11.71 -14.67
CA LYS A 91 7.92 -12.58 -15.70
C LYS A 91 7.68 -14.00 -15.20
N ALA A 92 8.59 -14.55 -14.40
CA ALA A 92 8.43 -15.86 -13.79
C ALA A 92 7.25 -15.93 -12.80
N LEU A 93 6.91 -14.81 -12.15
CA LEU A 93 5.72 -14.69 -11.28
C LEU A 93 4.41 -14.45 -12.05
N GLY A 94 4.47 -14.36 -13.38
CA GLY A 94 3.31 -14.18 -14.26
C GLY A 94 2.95 -12.72 -14.53
N VAL A 95 3.83 -11.78 -14.23
CA VAL A 95 3.67 -10.37 -14.63
C VAL A 95 3.86 -10.25 -16.14
N ASP A 96 2.94 -9.54 -16.80
CA ASP A 96 3.13 -9.08 -18.16
C ASP A 96 4.05 -7.86 -18.15
N VAL A 97 5.35 -8.13 -18.26
CA VAL A 97 6.41 -7.13 -18.21
C VAL A 97 6.37 -6.18 -19.40
N GLU A 98 5.85 -6.61 -20.55
CA GLU A 98 5.77 -5.76 -21.75
C GLU A 98 4.76 -4.62 -21.57
N ASN A 99 3.69 -4.89 -20.81
CA ASN A 99 2.63 -3.93 -20.51
C ASN A 99 2.74 -3.31 -19.10
N LEU A 100 3.76 -3.65 -18.31
CA LEU A 100 3.97 -3.08 -16.97
C LEU A 100 4.56 -1.67 -17.08
N ILE A 101 3.88 -0.69 -16.49
CA ILE A 101 4.40 0.68 -16.40
C ILE A 101 5.41 0.74 -15.25
N VAL A 102 6.67 1.09 -15.53
CA VAL A 102 7.70 1.24 -14.50
C VAL A 102 8.15 2.69 -14.40
N CYS A 103 8.23 3.20 -13.18
CA CYS A 103 8.77 4.52 -12.85
C CYS A 103 9.95 4.35 -11.90
N GLN A 104 11.10 4.88 -12.28
CA GLN A 104 12.30 4.96 -11.44
C GLN A 104 12.57 6.44 -11.12
N PRO A 105 12.04 6.94 -9.99
CA PRO A 105 12.05 8.37 -9.67
C PRO A 105 13.37 8.81 -9.02
N ASP A 106 13.78 10.07 -9.24
CA ASP A 106 14.98 10.63 -8.61
C ASP A 106 14.79 10.98 -7.12
N HIS A 107 13.56 11.26 -6.71
CA HIS A 107 13.22 11.67 -5.34
C HIS A 107 11.76 11.37 -4.99
N GLY A 108 11.45 11.36 -3.69
CA GLY A 108 10.15 10.95 -3.15
C GLY A 108 8.97 11.80 -3.63
N GLU A 109 9.14 13.12 -3.79
CA GLU A 109 8.08 13.98 -4.32
C GLU A 109 7.73 13.62 -5.76
N MET A 110 8.73 13.35 -6.61
CA MET A 110 8.52 12.93 -7.99
C MET A 110 7.76 11.61 -8.05
N ALA A 111 8.20 10.63 -7.27
CA ALA A 111 7.58 9.31 -7.16
C ALA A 111 6.07 9.41 -6.86
N LEU A 112 5.72 10.16 -5.82
CA LEU A 112 4.35 10.31 -5.35
C LEU A 112 3.51 11.17 -6.30
N GLU A 113 4.10 12.18 -6.95
CA GLU A 113 3.41 13.02 -7.92
C GLU A 113 3.07 12.25 -9.20
N ILE A 114 3.99 11.43 -9.72
CA ILE A 114 3.74 10.57 -10.88
C ILE A 114 2.65 9.56 -10.54
N ALA A 115 2.75 8.86 -9.41
CA ALA A 115 1.73 7.91 -8.97
C ALA A 115 0.34 8.56 -8.84
N ASP A 116 0.25 9.75 -8.24
CA ASP A 116 -0.99 10.51 -8.07
C ASP A 116 -1.58 11.00 -9.40
N ARG A 117 -0.72 11.36 -10.38
CA ARG A 117 -1.16 11.72 -11.75
C ARG A 117 -1.71 10.50 -12.51
N MET A 118 -0.99 9.37 -12.47
CA MET A 118 -1.42 8.13 -13.11
C MET A 118 -2.74 7.62 -12.51
N CYS A 119 -2.85 7.63 -11.18
CA CYS A 119 -4.08 7.31 -10.46
C CYS A 119 -5.26 8.17 -10.94
N ARG A 120 -5.08 9.50 -11.02
CA ARG A 120 -6.16 10.41 -11.49
C ARG A 120 -6.55 10.23 -12.95
N SER A 121 -5.63 9.76 -13.80
CA SER A 121 -5.92 9.58 -15.22
C SER A 121 -6.94 8.47 -15.48
N GLY A 122 -7.13 7.57 -14.51
CA GLY A 122 -7.95 6.36 -14.68
C GLY A 122 -7.30 5.30 -15.59
N ALA A 123 -6.06 5.53 -16.03
CA ALA A 123 -5.35 4.59 -16.91
C ALA A 123 -4.73 3.40 -16.17
N VAL A 124 -4.69 3.42 -14.82
CA VAL A 124 -4.03 2.42 -13.98
C VAL A 124 -4.95 1.96 -12.85
N ASP A 125 -5.11 0.66 -12.72
CA ASP A 125 -5.93 -0.01 -11.72
C ASP A 125 -5.16 -0.31 -10.42
N LEU A 126 -3.84 -0.51 -10.53
CA LEU A 126 -2.96 -0.83 -9.41
C LEU A 126 -1.63 -0.09 -9.52
N ILE A 127 -1.22 0.62 -8.47
CA ILE A 127 0.11 1.20 -8.34
C ILE A 127 0.80 0.59 -7.13
N CYS A 128 1.96 -0.03 -7.33
CA CYS A 128 2.83 -0.53 -6.26
C CYS A 128 4.02 0.41 -6.08
N VAL A 129 4.32 0.81 -4.86
CA VAL A 129 5.46 1.65 -4.50
C VAL A 129 6.45 0.84 -3.67
N ASP A 130 7.59 0.51 -4.27
CA ASP A 130 8.67 -0.29 -3.67
C ASP A 130 9.93 0.57 -3.49
N SER A 131 10.26 1.06 -2.30
CA SER A 131 9.50 1.02 -1.04
C SER A 131 9.39 2.42 -0.41
N VAL A 132 8.53 2.57 0.60
CA VAL A 132 8.34 3.86 1.31
C VAL A 132 9.66 4.40 1.86
N SER A 133 10.53 3.52 2.36
CA SER A 133 11.85 3.89 2.88
C SER A 133 12.73 4.59 1.86
N ALA A 134 12.57 4.27 0.58
CA ALA A 134 13.35 4.83 -0.52
C ALA A 134 12.74 6.12 -1.10
N LEU A 135 11.59 6.58 -0.60
CA LEU A 135 10.99 7.87 -0.99
C LEU A 135 11.71 9.03 -0.29
N THR A 136 12.99 9.20 -0.60
CA THR A 136 13.87 10.23 -0.03
C THR A 136 13.45 11.61 -0.55
N PRO A 137 13.09 12.56 0.32
CA PRO A 137 12.74 13.90 -0.10
C PRO A 137 13.90 14.61 -0.82
N ARG A 138 13.59 15.46 -1.80
CA ARG A 138 14.61 16.19 -2.58
C ARG A 138 15.60 16.97 -1.71
N ALA A 139 15.11 17.64 -0.66
CA ALA A 139 15.97 18.43 0.23
C ALA A 139 16.94 17.57 1.06
N GLU A 140 16.64 16.28 1.25
CA GLU A 140 17.56 15.33 1.90
C GLU A 140 18.64 14.86 0.92
N ILE A 141 18.30 14.65 -0.36
CA ILE A 141 19.24 14.28 -1.43
C ILE A 141 20.21 15.42 -1.75
N GLU A 142 19.72 16.66 -1.80
CA GLU A 142 20.53 17.86 -2.04
C GLU A 142 21.33 18.31 -0.79
N GLY A 143 21.00 17.75 0.39
CA GLY A 143 21.64 18.07 1.65
C GLY A 143 23.01 17.39 1.83
N GLU A 144 23.78 17.87 2.80
CA GLU A 144 25.04 17.22 3.18
C GLU A 144 24.79 15.95 4.01
N ILE A 145 25.62 14.93 3.81
CA ILE A 145 25.58 13.69 4.59
C ILE A 145 25.76 14.03 6.07
N GLY A 146 24.80 13.63 6.90
CA GLY A 146 24.78 13.90 8.35
C GLY A 146 23.98 15.14 8.74
N MET A 147 23.49 15.93 7.78
CA MET A 147 22.56 17.03 8.04
C MET A 147 21.22 16.47 8.57
N GLN A 148 20.84 16.88 9.78
CA GLN A 148 19.59 16.43 10.40
C GLN A 148 18.40 17.16 9.79
N GLN A 149 17.57 16.46 9.02
CA GLN A 149 16.29 16.97 8.51
C GLN A 149 15.13 16.15 9.10
N MET A 150 14.84 16.38 10.38
CA MET A 150 13.89 15.57 11.13
C MET A 150 12.47 15.64 10.53
N GLY A 151 11.90 14.47 10.21
CA GLY A 151 10.48 14.31 9.88
C GLY A 151 10.09 14.74 8.46
N LEU A 152 11.04 14.99 7.56
CA LEU A 152 10.74 15.42 6.19
C LEU A 152 9.95 14.36 5.42
N GLN A 153 10.38 13.09 5.49
CA GLN A 153 9.66 11.95 4.88
C GLN A 153 8.24 11.78 5.45
N ALA A 154 8.07 11.94 6.77
CA ALA A 154 6.75 11.83 7.40
C ALA A 154 5.78 12.94 6.93
N ARG A 155 6.29 14.16 6.74
CA ARG A 155 5.50 15.29 6.20
C ARG A 155 5.12 15.05 4.75
N LEU A 156 6.07 14.60 3.92
CA LEU A 156 5.84 14.24 2.53
C LEU A 156 4.73 13.19 2.40
N MET A 157 4.86 12.08 3.12
CA MET A 157 3.86 11.01 3.11
C MET A 157 2.49 11.47 3.61
N SER A 158 2.45 12.27 4.68
CA SER A 158 1.19 12.81 5.22
C SER A 158 0.45 13.71 4.22
N GLN A 159 1.19 14.48 3.43
CA GLN A 159 0.63 15.33 2.38
C GLN A 159 0.14 14.50 1.20
N ALA A 160 0.97 13.55 0.73
CA ALA A 160 0.65 12.70 -0.40
C ALA A 160 -0.56 11.81 -0.14
N LEU A 161 -0.58 11.06 0.97
CA LEU A 161 -1.66 10.13 1.30
C LEU A 161 -3.02 10.84 1.43
N ARG A 162 -3.03 12.06 1.97
CA ARG A 162 -4.25 12.87 2.08
C ARG A 162 -4.87 13.17 0.72
N LYS A 163 -4.05 13.43 -0.29
CA LYS A 163 -4.49 13.72 -1.67
C LYS A 163 -4.82 12.44 -2.42
N MET A 164 -3.91 11.47 -2.37
CA MET A 164 -4.00 10.22 -3.12
C MET A 164 -5.17 9.35 -2.68
N SER A 165 -5.52 9.33 -1.39
CA SER A 165 -6.65 8.51 -0.91
C SER A 165 -7.99 8.89 -1.57
N GLY A 166 -8.21 10.19 -1.83
CA GLY A 166 -9.42 10.65 -2.51
C GLY A 166 -9.40 10.30 -4.00
N ASN A 167 -8.24 10.39 -4.62
CA ASN A 167 -8.05 10.10 -6.04
C ASN A 167 -8.17 8.59 -6.32
N ALA A 168 -7.54 7.76 -5.50
CA ALA A 168 -7.63 6.30 -5.53
C ALA A 168 -9.10 5.84 -5.50
N SER A 169 -9.86 6.34 -4.52
CA SER A 169 -11.28 6.00 -4.36
C SER A 169 -12.12 6.38 -5.59
N LYS A 170 -11.89 7.56 -6.16
CA LYS A 170 -12.62 8.04 -7.35
C LYS A 170 -12.24 7.27 -8.62
N ALA A 171 -10.98 6.88 -8.74
CA ALA A 171 -10.46 6.18 -9.92
C ALA A 171 -10.66 4.66 -9.85
N GLY A 172 -11.01 4.10 -8.70
CA GLY A 172 -10.99 2.64 -8.50
C GLY A 172 -9.57 2.05 -8.46
N CYS A 173 -8.54 2.90 -8.37
CA CYS A 173 -7.14 2.53 -8.41
C CYS A 173 -6.64 2.16 -7.00
N THR A 174 -6.07 0.97 -6.84
CA THR A 174 -5.44 0.53 -5.58
C THR A 174 -4.00 0.97 -5.50
N LEU A 175 -3.59 1.51 -4.35
CA LEU A 175 -2.22 1.95 -4.11
C LEU A 175 -1.60 1.04 -3.05
N ILE A 176 -0.60 0.23 -3.42
CA ILE A 176 0.17 -0.61 -2.50
C ILE A 176 1.47 0.09 -2.15
N PHE A 177 1.72 0.30 -0.86
CA PHE A 177 2.99 0.80 -0.34
C PHE A 177 3.74 -0.33 0.36
N LEU A 178 4.97 -0.59 -0.05
CA LEU A 178 5.85 -1.54 0.61
C LEU A 178 6.66 -0.82 1.69
N ASN A 179 6.76 -1.43 2.87
CA ASN A 179 7.45 -0.82 4.00
C ASN A 179 8.26 -1.84 4.80
N GLN A 180 9.26 -1.37 5.52
CA GLN A 180 10.09 -2.19 6.41
C GLN A 180 9.70 -1.98 7.88
N ILE A 181 9.93 -2.99 8.72
CA ILE A 181 9.76 -2.86 10.17
C ILE A 181 10.93 -2.04 10.74
N ARG A 182 10.63 -0.97 11.49
CA ARG A 182 11.63 -0.25 12.29
C ARG A 182 11.49 -0.58 13.78
N TYR A 183 12.57 -1.07 14.39
CA TYR A 183 12.65 -1.22 15.85
C TYR A 183 12.96 0.14 16.49
N LYS A 184 12.12 0.61 17.41
CA LYS A 184 12.44 1.77 18.24
C LYS A 184 13.46 1.35 19.30
N VAL A 185 14.70 1.83 19.19
CA VAL A 185 15.69 1.76 20.28
C VAL A 185 15.39 2.89 21.26
N SER A 186 14.36 2.73 22.09
CA SER A 186 14.20 3.61 23.27
C SER A 186 13.35 2.91 24.33
N TYR A 187 14.00 2.50 25.42
CA TYR A 187 13.34 2.12 26.66
C TYR A 187 12.75 3.39 27.30
N GLY A 188 11.45 3.63 27.12
CA GLY A 188 10.75 4.77 27.72
C GLY A 188 9.42 5.13 27.05
N PHE A 189 8.34 4.57 27.58
CA PHE A 189 6.95 5.06 27.62
C PHE A 189 6.26 5.69 26.35
N SER A 190 5.20 4.98 25.91
CA SER A 190 3.96 5.43 25.23
C SER A 190 3.95 5.70 23.70
N PHE A 191 3.31 4.81 22.91
CA PHE A 191 1.90 4.96 22.47
C PHE A 191 1.40 3.66 21.80
N PHE A 192 0.11 3.42 21.97
CA PHE A 192 -0.68 2.20 21.72
C PHE A 192 -0.55 1.58 20.31
N PHE A 193 -0.19 0.29 20.23
CA PHE A 193 -0.66 -0.64 19.20
C PHE A 193 -1.14 -1.89 19.93
N SER A 194 -2.45 -2.00 20.14
CA SER A 194 -3.05 -3.22 20.69
C SER A 194 -3.02 -4.29 19.59
N LEU A 195 -2.14 -5.26 19.76
CA LEU A 195 -1.94 -6.40 18.88
C LEU A 195 -2.99 -7.47 19.24
N PHE A 196 -4.05 -7.61 18.45
CA PHE A 196 -4.90 -8.82 18.53
C PHE A 196 -4.15 -9.96 17.84
N LYS A 197 -3.42 -10.77 18.62
CA LYS A 197 -2.82 -12.04 18.17
C LYS A 197 -3.93 -13.09 18.02
N PHE A 198 -4.23 -13.52 16.80
CA PHE A 198 -4.86 -14.82 16.57
C PHE A 198 -3.75 -15.87 16.42
N HIS A 199 -3.69 -16.82 17.37
CA HIS A 199 -2.83 -17.99 17.31
C HIS A 199 -3.48 -19.04 16.40
N LEU A 200 -2.85 -19.35 15.26
CA LEU A 200 -2.98 -20.65 14.61
C LEU A 200 -1.59 -21.13 14.22
N SER A 201 -1.26 -22.34 14.66
CA SER A 201 0.03 -23.00 14.47
C SER A 201 0.11 -23.67 13.11
N HIS A 202 1.37 -23.82 12.64
CA HIS A 202 1.88 -24.46 11.42
C HIS A 202 2.07 -23.53 10.21
N ALA A 203 3.36 -23.25 9.93
CA ALA A 203 3.96 -22.70 8.72
C ALA A 203 2.99 -22.05 7.71
N MET A 204 2.47 -20.87 8.05
CA MET A 204 1.69 -20.02 7.16
C MET A 204 2.23 -18.59 7.25
N LEU A 205 2.25 -17.87 6.13
CA LEU A 205 2.39 -16.41 6.13
C LEU A 205 1.37 -15.84 7.14
N HIS A 206 1.85 -15.36 8.28
CA HIS A 206 0.99 -14.67 9.25
C HIS A 206 0.69 -13.27 8.72
N ALA A 207 -0.36 -13.16 7.89
CA ALA A 207 -0.93 -11.90 7.46
C ALA A 207 -1.77 -11.29 8.59
N THR A 208 -1.26 -10.26 9.27
CA THR A 208 -2.09 -9.50 10.23
C THR A 208 -2.74 -8.34 9.49
N VAL A 209 -4.07 -8.37 9.36
CA VAL A 209 -4.87 -7.30 8.75
C VAL A 209 -5.34 -6.36 9.86
N SER A 210 -4.88 -5.10 9.83
CA SER A 210 -5.30 -4.07 10.78
C SER A 210 -5.92 -2.88 10.05
N TYR A 211 -7.08 -2.43 10.54
CA TYR A 211 -7.71 -1.19 10.11
C TYR A 211 -7.22 -0.05 10.99
N LEU A 212 -6.47 0.92 10.44
CA LEU A 212 -6.07 2.10 11.20
C LEU A 212 -7.03 3.27 10.94
N SER A 213 -7.76 3.68 11.98
CA SER A 213 -8.48 4.96 12.01
C SER A 213 -7.58 6.05 12.60
N TRP A 214 -6.89 6.82 11.74
CA TRP A 214 -6.20 8.02 12.22
C TRP A 214 -7.25 9.06 12.66
N PRO A 215 -7.05 9.82 13.76
CA PRO A 215 -8.08 10.68 14.32
C PRO A 215 -8.61 11.78 13.40
N ASN A 216 -8.05 12.03 12.21
CA ASN A 216 -8.59 13.06 11.31
C ASN A 216 -8.41 12.93 9.79
N ILE A 217 -7.67 11.98 9.17
CA ILE A 217 -7.35 12.15 7.71
C ILE A 217 -7.49 10.92 6.77
N VAL A 218 -7.55 9.65 7.17
CA VAL A 218 -7.73 8.56 6.17
C VAL A 218 -8.57 7.43 6.74
N ARG A 219 -9.67 7.06 6.05
CA ARG A 219 -10.58 5.96 6.43
C ARG A 219 -10.29 4.63 5.70
N SER A 220 -9.21 4.56 4.92
CA SER A 220 -9.06 3.59 3.82
C SER A 220 -7.68 2.93 3.74
N VAL A 221 -6.87 2.97 4.80
CA VAL A 221 -5.56 2.28 4.84
C VAL A 221 -5.74 0.88 5.40
N TYR A 222 -5.42 -0.13 4.58
CA TYR A 222 -5.37 -1.54 4.97
C TYR A 222 -3.92 -1.92 5.23
N ILE A 223 -3.61 -2.41 6.43
CA ILE A 223 -2.24 -2.77 6.78
C ILE A 223 -2.13 -4.30 6.83
N MET A 224 -1.17 -4.85 6.08
CA MET A 224 -0.83 -6.26 6.05
C MET A 224 0.61 -6.47 6.54
N GLY A 225 0.77 -7.15 7.68
CA GLY A 225 2.08 -7.56 8.18
C GLY A 225 2.50 -8.93 7.65
N ILE A 226 3.74 -9.09 7.17
CA ILE A 226 4.35 -10.40 6.83
C ILE A 226 5.50 -10.66 7.79
N GLN A 227 5.38 -11.67 8.65
CA GLN A 227 6.46 -12.09 9.56
C GLN A 227 7.18 -13.34 9.06
N LYS A 228 8.51 -13.33 9.09
CA LYS A 228 9.34 -14.53 8.90
C LYS A 228 9.29 -15.34 10.20
N SER A 229 8.86 -16.60 10.13
CA SER A 229 8.97 -17.50 11.27
C SER A 229 10.45 -17.79 11.53
N LEU A 230 10.97 -17.35 12.68
CA LEU A 230 12.21 -17.89 13.21
C LEU A 230 11.89 -19.32 13.67
N VAL A 231 12.33 -20.31 12.90
CA VAL A 231 12.47 -21.66 13.42
C VAL A 231 13.74 -21.61 14.27
N GLU A 232 13.59 -21.36 15.57
CA GLU A 232 14.62 -21.77 16.51
C GLU A 232 14.65 -23.30 16.46
N GLU A 233 15.70 -23.84 15.83
CA GLU A 233 16.11 -25.22 16.06
C GLU A 233 16.37 -25.35 17.57
N LEU A 234 15.47 -26.03 18.28
CA LEU A 234 15.74 -26.53 19.61
C LEU A 234 16.83 -27.62 19.51
N PRO A 235 17.78 -27.67 20.45
CA PRO A 235 18.89 -28.62 20.43
C PRO A 235 18.46 -30.08 20.52
#